data_AF-A0A251S9P9-F1
#
_entry.id   AF-A0A251S9P9-F1
#
_cell.length_a   1.000
_cell.length_b   1.000
_cell.length_c   1.000
_cell.angle_alpha   90.00
_cell.angle_beta   90.00
_cell.angle_gamma   90.00
#
_symmetry.space_group_name_H-M   'P 1'
#
loop_
_entity.id
_entity.type
_entity.pdbx_description
1 polymer ?
#
loop_
_entity_poly.entity_id
_entity_poly.type
_entity_poly.pdbx_seq_one_letter_code
_entity_poly.pdbx_strand_id
1 'polypeptide(L)'
;MAAHPYVSAVLPILNTNITTTILAYPNMTQTTPILPDLPAFNDTPTAHRFLTNLTALKLTSLKRLRFNSTVQIVLQNTALIGIENHPMHLHGFNFYVLAQGFGNYDAATATSSFNLVNPQERNTLGVPVGGWAVIRFRANNPGGWFFHCHLEVHLPWGLGMAFSVENGGTP
;
A
#
# COMPACT_ATOMS: atom_id res chain seq x y z
N MET A 1 16.98 -5.37 0.17
CA MET A 1 16.63 -4.68 -1.09
C MET A 1 17.72 -3.66 -1.38
N ALA A 2 18.36 -3.74 -2.55
CA ALA A 2 19.30 -2.73 -3.01
C ALA A 2 18.60 -1.88 -4.08
N ALA A 3 18.65 -0.56 -3.93
CA ALA A 3 18.18 0.39 -4.92
C ALA A 3 19.38 1.20 -5.43
N HIS A 4 19.45 1.46 -6.74
CA HIS A 4 20.43 2.33 -7.35
C HIS A 4 19.78 3.69 -7.69
N PRO A 5 20.27 4.81 -7.14
CA PRO A 5 19.78 6.13 -7.52
C PRO A 5 20.42 6.61 -8.83
N TYR A 6 19.62 7.27 -9.67
CA TYR A 6 20.08 8.05 -10.82
C TYR A 6 20.16 9.53 -10.41
N VAL A 7 21.30 10.19 -10.68
CA VAL A 7 21.53 11.61 -10.37
C VAL A 7 21.73 12.38 -11.68
N SER A 8 20.97 13.46 -11.87
CA SER A 8 21.04 14.35 -13.04
C SER A 8 21.66 15.73 -12.75
N ALA A 9 22.47 15.86 -11.69
CA ALA A 9 23.09 17.12 -11.30
C ALA A 9 24.61 16.97 -11.17
N VAL A 10 25.35 18.02 -11.54
CA VAL A 10 26.81 18.10 -11.44
C VAL A 10 27.21 17.95 -9.97
N LEU A 11 28.05 16.95 -9.71
CA LEU A 11 28.33 16.38 -8.39
C LEU A 11 28.88 17.40 -7.38
N PRO A 12 28.33 17.49 -6.16
CA PRO A 12 29.11 17.89 -4.98
C PRO A 12 30.12 16.77 -4.64
N ILE A 13 31.22 17.13 -3.96
CA ILE A 13 32.29 16.20 -3.57
C ILE A 13 31.70 15.09 -2.69
N LEU A 14 31.68 13.84 -3.19
CA LEU A 14 31.27 12.68 -2.41
C LEU A 14 32.45 12.17 -1.55
N ASN A 15 32.24 12.09 -0.24
CA ASN A 15 33.11 11.33 0.65
C ASN A 15 32.75 9.84 0.57
N THR A 16 33.68 9.00 0.13
CA THR A 16 33.48 7.57 -0.12
C THR A 16 33.42 6.70 1.14
N ASN A 17 33.60 7.25 2.35
CA ASN A 17 33.65 6.48 3.60
C ASN A 17 32.35 6.49 4.42
N ILE A 18 31.27 7.10 3.93
CA ILE A 18 30.00 7.18 4.67
C ILE A 18 28.82 6.96 3.70
N THR A 19 27.89 6.08 4.05
CA THR A 19 26.68 5.74 3.27
C THR A 19 25.63 6.86 3.19
N THR A 20 25.98 8.07 3.64
CA THR A 20 25.05 9.20 3.77
C THR A 20 25.66 10.40 3.06
N THR A 21 25.05 10.84 1.96
CA THR A 21 25.42 12.07 1.26
C THR A 21 24.54 13.21 1.77
N ILE A 22 25.14 14.26 2.32
CA ILE A 22 24.44 15.49 2.70
C ILE A 22 24.58 16.48 1.55
N LEU A 23 23.46 16.86 0.93
CA LEU A 23 23.43 17.86 -0.13
C LEU A 23 23.45 19.27 0.49
N ALA A 24 24.60 19.95 0.43
CA ALA A 24 24.75 21.32 0.90
C ALA A 24 24.67 22.30 -0.29
N TYR A 25 23.72 23.24 -0.24
CA TYR A 25 23.62 24.32 -1.21
C TYR A 25 24.45 25.53 -0.71
N PRO A 26 25.41 26.05 -1.50
CA PRO A 26 26.16 27.23 -1.09
C PRO A 26 25.24 28.47 -1.01
N ASN A 27 25.44 29.31 0.02
CA ASN A 27 24.75 30.58 0.29
C ASN A 27 23.30 30.53 0.83
N MET A 28 22.88 29.45 1.47
CA MET A 28 21.58 29.38 2.16
C MET A 28 21.75 29.54 3.69
N THR A 29 20.94 30.38 4.32
CA THR A 29 20.88 30.50 5.79
C THR A 29 20.32 29.21 6.38
N GLN A 30 21.17 28.43 7.06
CA GLN A 30 20.81 27.15 7.63
C GLN A 30 19.93 27.37 8.87
N THR A 31 18.65 27.01 8.79
CA THR A 31 17.80 26.83 9.97
C THR A 31 17.80 25.34 10.32
N THR A 32 17.96 25.02 11.60
CA THR A 32 17.68 23.66 12.08
C THR A 32 16.17 23.41 11.94
N PRO A 33 15.74 22.40 11.17
CA PRO A 33 14.32 22.04 11.15
C PRO A 33 13.91 21.65 12.56
N ILE A 34 12.85 22.28 13.06
CA ILE A 34 12.21 21.87 14.32
C ILE A 34 11.48 20.57 14.01
N LEU A 35 12.20 19.47 14.11
CA LEU A 35 11.61 18.15 14.07
C LEU A 35 10.92 17.92 15.42
N PRO A 36 9.72 17.31 15.43
CA PRO A 36 9.11 16.88 16.68
C PRO A 36 10.04 15.88 17.38
N ASP A 37 10.09 15.94 18.71
CA ASP A 37 10.85 14.96 19.51
C ASP A 37 10.30 13.57 19.24
N LEU A 38 11.09 12.75 18.54
CA LEU A 38 10.79 11.35 18.34
C LEU A 38 10.99 10.62 19.68
N PRO A 39 10.12 9.64 20.00
CA PRO A 39 10.36 8.78 21.15
C PRO A 39 11.73 8.11 21.03
N ALA A 40 12.34 7.77 22.17
CA ALA A 40 13.60 7.06 22.19
C ALA A 40 13.47 5.77 21.35
N PHE A 41 14.54 5.42 20.61
CA PHE A 41 14.56 4.25 19.73
C PHE A 41 14.19 2.93 20.46
N ASN A 42 14.35 2.90 21.78
CA ASN A 42 14.01 1.77 22.66
C ASN A 42 12.77 1.99 23.53
N ASP A 43 11.91 2.99 23.23
CA ASP A 43 10.67 3.23 23.97
C ASP A 43 9.58 2.21 23.59
N THR A 44 9.83 0.95 23.98
CA THR A 44 8.91 -0.17 23.83
C THR A 44 7.56 0.08 24.50
N PRO A 45 7.46 0.72 25.69
CA PRO A 45 6.16 1.04 26.28
C PRO A 45 5.31 1.97 25.43
N THR A 46 5.87 3.04 24.86
CA THR A 46 5.12 3.96 24.00
C THR A 46 4.71 3.30 22.69
N ALA A 47 5.62 2.54 22.05
CA ALA A 47 5.28 1.76 20.87
C ALA A 47 4.16 0.74 21.16
N HIS A 48 4.27 0.00 22.26
CA HIS A 48 3.28 -0.99 22.67
C HIS A 48 1.92 -0.34 22.93
N ARG A 49 1.85 0.78 23.65
CA ARG A 49 0.56 1.48 23.90
C ARG A 49 -0.10 1.95 22.61
N PHE A 50 0.68 2.49 21.68
CA PHE A 50 0.20 2.90 20.36
C PHE A 50 -0.36 1.70 19.56
N LEU A 51 0.43 0.63 19.47
CA LEU A 51 0.04 -0.63 18.81
C LEU A 51 -1.22 -1.26 19.41
N THR A 52 -1.32 -1.33 20.74
CA THR A 52 -2.47 -1.98 21.39
C THR A 52 -3.75 -1.17 21.37
N ASN A 53 -3.67 0.15 21.17
CA ASN A 53 -4.86 0.98 21.01
C ASN A 53 -5.42 0.93 19.58
N LEU A 54 -4.59 0.59 18.59
CA LEU A 54 -5.00 0.32 17.21
C LEU A 54 -5.52 -1.13 17.09
N THR A 55 -6.66 -1.41 17.72
CA THR A 55 -7.27 -2.74 17.60
C THR A 55 -8.09 -2.84 16.31
N ALA A 56 -7.73 -3.78 15.45
CA ALA A 56 -8.59 -4.24 14.37
C ALA A 56 -9.95 -4.71 14.91
N LEU A 57 -10.99 -4.70 14.06
CA LEU A 57 -12.29 -5.30 14.40
C LEU A 57 -12.09 -6.73 14.90
N LYS A 58 -12.73 -7.07 16.03
CA LYS A 58 -12.59 -8.33 16.80
C LYS A 58 -13.04 -9.59 16.06
N LEU A 59 -13.30 -9.51 14.75
CA LEU A 59 -13.89 -10.56 13.93
C LEU A 59 -12.97 -10.89 12.76
N THR A 60 -12.40 -12.10 12.76
CA THR A 60 -11.74 -12.66 11.58
C THR A 60 -12.79 -13.30 10.70
N SER A 61 -12.97 -12.79 9.47
CA SER A 61 -13.93 -13.33 8.50
C SER A 61 -13.30 -13.41 7.12
N LEU A 62 -13.68 -14.46 6.39
CA LEU A 62 -13.24 -14.68 5.01
C LEU A 62 -14.34 -14.28 4.04
N LYS A 63 -13.96 -13.61 2.95
CA LYS A 63 -14.87 -13.39 1.83
C LYS A 63 -14.86 -14.63 0.93
N ARG A 64 -15.95 -15.40 0.93
CA ARG A 64 -16.14 -16.49 -0.03
C ARG A 64 -16.35 -15.95 -1.45
N LEU A 65 -15.65 -16.55 -2.41
CA LEU A 65 -15.72 -16.24 -3.84
C LEU A 65 -16.02 -17.52 -4.61
N ARG A 66 -16.97 -17.45 -5.53
CA ARG A 66 -17.23 -18.56 -6.46
C ARG A 66 -16.04 -18.75 -7.38
N PHE A 67 -15.69 -20.00 -7.65
CA PHE A 67 -14.68 -20.32 -8.66
C PHE A 67 -15.01 -19.64 -9.99
N ASN A 68 -13.99 -19.12 -10.65
CA ASN A 68 -14.06 -18.47 -11.96
C ASN A 68 -14.87 -17.17 -12.02
N SER A 69 -15.33 -16.66 -10.88
CA SER A 69 -16.00 -15.36 -10.82
C SER A 69 -15.03 -14.21 -11.08
N THR A 70 -15.51 -13.17 -11.75
CA THR A 70 -14.79 -11.91 -11.92
C THR A 70 -15.05 -11.04 -10.70
N VAL A 71 -14.00 -10.69 -9.98
CA VAL A 71 -14.07 -9.91 -8.75
C VAL A 71 -13.47 -8.54 -9.00
N GLN A 72 -14.23 -7.49 -8.67
CA GLN A 72 -13.75 -6.11 -8.66
C GLN A 72 -13.69 -5.62 -7.22
N ILE A 73 -12.57 -5.02 -6.85
CA ILE A 73 -12.36 -4.41 -5.55
C ILE A 73 -12.13 -2.92 -5.76
N VAL A 74 -12.87 -2.11 -4.99
CA VAL A 74 -12.64 -0.68 -4.86
C VAL A 74 -11.93 -0.46 -3.53
N LEU A 75 -10.72 0.08 -3.59
CA LEU A 75 -9.92 0.45 -2.44
C LEU A 75 -10.08 1.93 -2.22
N GLN A 76 -10.54 2.33 -1.02
CA GLN A 76 -10.57 3.73 -0.59
C GLN A 76 -9.53 3.91 0.50
N ASN A 77 -8.57 4.80 0.26
CA ASN A 77 -7.64 5.26 1.26
C ASN A 77 -8.25 6.44 2.02
N THR A 78 -8.28 6.35 3.35
CA THR A 78 -8.82 7.38 4.24
C THR A 78 -7.66 8.06 4.97
N ALA A 79 -7.75 9.37 5.19
CA ALA A 79 -6.73 10.12 5.92
C ALA A 79 -6.92 10.03 7.45
N LEU A 80 -7.31 8.86 7.97
CA LEU A 80 -7.79 8.72 9.36
C LEU A 80 -6.67 8.83 10.40
N ILE A 81 -5.55 8.13 10.18
CA ILE A 81 -4.41 8.06 11.13
C ILE A 81 -3.20 8.81 10.58
N GLY A 82 -3.08 8.90 9.26
CA GLY A 82 -1.96 9.55 8.59
C GLY A 82 -2.20 9.75 7.10
N ILE A 83 -1.33 10.54 6.50
CA ILE A 83 -1.29 10.83 5.06
C ILE A 83 -0.31 9.84 4.44
N GLU A 84 -0.80 8.67 4.04
CA GLU A 84 0.08 7.57 3.62
C GLU A 84 -0.42 6.83 2.38
N ASN A 85 0.51 6.32 1.57
CA ASN A 85 0.21 5.41 0.46
C ASN A 85 0.20 3.97 0.98
N HIS A 86 -0.85 3.22 0.69
CA HIS A 86 -0.96 1.83 1.13
C HIS A 86 -0.73 0.86 -0.04
N PRO A 87 0.43 0.16 -0.09
CA PRO A 87 0.68 -0.88 -1.09
C PRO A 87 -0.15 -2.13 -0.76
N MET A 88 -1.26 -2.32 -1.46
CA MET A 88 -2.15 -3.47 -1.25
C MET A 88 -1.72 -4.64 -2.13
N HIS A 89 -1.47 -5.79 -1.52
CA HIS A 89 -0.95 -7.01 -2.13
C HIS A 89 -1.96 -8.16 -2.03
N LEU A 90 -2.18 -8.89 -3.13
CA LEU A 90 -3.04 -10.07 -3.21
C LEU A 90 -2.20 -11.33 -3.43
N HIS A 91 -2.34 -12.30 -2.54
CA HIS A 91 -1.73 -13.62 -2.69
C HIS A 91 -2.49 -14.45 -3.72
N GLY A 92 -1.79 -15.34 -4.43
CA GLY A 92 -2.38 -16.33 -5.34
C GLY A 92 -2.93 -15.79 -6.66
N PHE A 93 -2.92 -14.47 -6.85
CA PHE A 93 -3.44 -13.79 -8.05
C PHE A 93 -2.58 -12.59 -8.42
N ASN A 94 -2.50 -12.34 -9.72
CA ASN A 94 -2.38 -10.98 -10.22
C ASN A 94 -3.78 -10.39 -10.44
N PHE A 95 -3.86 -9.07 -10.50
CA PHE A 95 -5.05 -8.29 -10.81
C PHE A 95 -4.75 -7.20 -11.82
N TYR A 96 -5.77 -6.82 -12.57
CA TYR A 96 -5.75 -5.68 -13.47
C TYR A 96 -6.12 -4.39 -12.71
N VAL A 97 -5.27 -3.37 -12.81
CA VAL A 97 -5.56 -2.03 -12.28
C VAL A 97 -6.38 -1.28 -13.33
N LEU A 98 -7.66 -1.05 -13.03
CA LEU A 98 -8.59 -0.41 -13.97
C LEU A 98 -8.47 1.11 -13.92
N ALA A 99 -8.37 1.67 -12.71
CA ALA A 99 -8.24 3.11 -12.50
C ALA A 99 -7.71 3.41 -11.09
N GLN A 100 -7.15 4.62 -10.95
CA GLN A 100 -6.80 5.23 -9.68
C GLN A 100 -7.24 6.69 -9.70
N GLY A 101 -7.56 7.25 -8.54
CA GLY A 101 -7.92 8.64 -8.41
C GLY A 101 -7.65 9.18 -7.02
N PHE A 102 -7.82 10.49 -6.86
CA PHE A 102 -7.79 11.16 -5.56
C PHE A 102 -9.20 11.46 -5.08
N GLY A 103 -9.34 11.74 -3.78
CA GLY A 103 -10.63 11.98 -3.15
C GLY A 103 -11.41 10.70 -2.88
N ASN A 104 -12.71 10.87 -2.69
CA ASN A 104 -13.62 9.76 -2.44
C ASN A 104 -14.04 9.12 -3.77
N TYR A 105 -14.02 7.79 -3.82
CA TYR A 105 -14.55 7.05 -4.95
C TYR A 105 -16.04 7.36 -5.15
N ASP A 106 -16.40 7.73 -6.38
CA ASP A 106 -17.77 7.87 -6.83
C ASP A 106 -17.97 7.00 -8.07
N ALA A 107 -18.85 6.00 -7.97
CA ALA A 107 -19.11 5.06 -9.05
C ALA A 107 -19.70 5.71 -10.31
N ALA A 108 -20.45 6.81 -10.15
CA ALA A 108 -21.10 7.50 -11.26
C ALA A 108 -20.07 8.18 -12.18
N THR A 109 -18.97 8.65 -11.62
CA THR A 109 -17.93 9.38 -12.36
C THR A 109 -16.71 8.51 -12.66
N ALA A 110 -16.30 7.65 -11.72
CA ALA A 110 -15.08 6.85 -11.85
C ALA A 110 -15.13 5.81 -12.97
N THR A 111 -16.29 5.24 -13.30
CA THR A 111 -16.41 4.18 -14.31
C THR A 111 -15.94 4.60 -15.70
N SER A 112 -16.11 5.88 -16.05
CA SER A 112 -15.61 6.46 -17.29
C SER A 112 -14.07 6.47 -17.41
N SER A 113 -13.36 6.40 -16.29
CA SER A 113 -11.89 6.41 -16.24
C SER A 113 -11.28 5.01 -16.33
N PHE A 114 -12.09 3.95 -16.38
CA PHE A 114 -11.59 2.58 -16.37
C PHE A 114 -10.87 2.24 -17.67
N ASN A 115 -9.61 1.86 -17.57
CA ASN A 115 -8.88 1.24 -18.67
C ASN A 115 -9.30 -0.22 -18.80
N LEU A 116 -10.21 -0.51 -19.73
CA LEU A 116 -10.72 -1.86 -20.02
C LEU A 116 -10.06 -2.50 -21.25
N VAL A 117 -9.14 -1.81 -21.92
CA VAL A 117 -8.50 -2.28 -23.16
C VAL A 117 -7.14 -2.88 -22.86
N ASN A 118 -6.30 -2.16 -22.09
CA ASN A 118 -4.95 -2.61 -21.75
C ASN A 118 -4.57 -2.17 -20.32
N PRO A 119 -5.28 -2.65 -19.28
CA PRO A 119 -4.94 -2.35 -17.90
C PRO A 119 -3.63 -3.01 -17.50
N GLN A 120 -2.91 -2.38 -16.56
CA GLN A 120 -1.71 -2.97 -15.99
C GLN A 120 -2.06 -4.18 -15.12
N GLU A 121 -1.41 -5.31 -15.37
CA GLU A 121 -1.48 -6.48 -14.49
C GLU A 121 -0.40 -6.38 -13.41
N ARG A 122 -0.79 -6.47 -12.14
CA ARG A 122 0.09 -6.39 -10.96
C ARG A 122 -0.39 -7.33 -9.85
N ASN A 123 0.45 -7.64 -8.89
CA ASN A 123 0.04 -8.29 -7.63
C ASN A 123 0.04 -7.34 -6.42
N THR A 124 0.64 -6.16 -6.58
CA THR A 124 0.72 -5.12 -5.56
C THR A 124 0.50 -3.74 -6.20
N LEU A 125 -0.26 -2.89 -5.52
CA LEU A 125 -0.64 -1.57 -5.99
C LEU A 125 -0.67 -0.59 -4.81
N GLY A 126 0.01 0.54 -4.94
CA GLY A 126 -0.11 1.65 -3.99
C GLY A 126 -1.43 2.39 -4.16
N VAL A 127 -2.31 2.32 -3.17
CA VAL A 127 -3.54 3.15 -3.15
C VAL A 127 -3.13 4.58 -2.77
N PRO A 128 -3.43 5.59 -3.62
CA PRO A 128 -2.97 6.96 -3.41
C PRO A 128 -3.45 7.51 -2.08
N VAL A 129 -2.66 8.39 -1.47
CA VAL A 129 -3.00 9.15 -0.26
C VAL A 129 -4.35 9.83 -0.46
N GLY A 130 -5.32 9.57 0.44
CA GLY A 130 -6.65 10.18 0.37
C GLY A 130 -7.38 9.93 -0.96
N GLY A 131 -7.01 8.86 -1.67
CA GLY A 131 -7.54 8.51 -2.97
C GLY A 131 -8.11 7.11 -3.01
N TRP A 132 -8.29 6.60 -4.22
CA TRP A 132 -8.88 5.30 -4.46
C TRP A 132 -8.20 4.56 -5.60
N ALA A 133 -8.42 3.26 -5.64
CA ALA A 133 -8.05 2.43 -6.78
C ALA A 133 -9.09 1.34 -7.03
N VAL A 134 -9.27 0.97 -8.30
CA VAL A 134 -10.14 -0.13 -8.70
C VAL A 134 -9.29 -1.21 -9.35
N ILE A 135 -9.35 -2.41 -8.77
CA ILE A 135 -8.67 -3.60 -9.30
C ILE A 135 -9.69 -4.67 -9.67
N ARG A 136 -9.33 -5.51 -10.65
CA ARG A 136 -10.16 -6.63 -11.07
C ARG A 136 -9.32 -7.88 -11.31
N PHE A 137 -9.77 -9.01 -10.78
CA PHE A 137 -9.14 -10.31 -11.03
C PHE A 137 -10.18 -11.39 -11.25
N ARG A 138 -9.73 -12.54 -11.73
CA ARG A 138 -10.57 -13.73 -11.84
C ARG A 138 -10.22 -14.70 -10.71
N ALA A 139 -11.21 -15.12 -9.93
CA ALA A 139 -11.04 -16.07 -8.83
C ALA A 139 -10.94 -17.52 -9.35
N ASN A 140 -9.92 -17.81 -10.15
CA ASN A 140 -9.67 -19.11 -10.80
C ASN A 140 -8.62 -19.98 -10.09
N ASN A 141 -8.24 -19.63 -8.86
CA ASN A 141 -7.29 -20.39 -8.04
C ASN A 141 -7.98 -20.78 -6.73
N PRO A 142 -8.50 -22.02 -6.58
CA PRO A 142 -9.19 -22.47 -5.37
C PRO A 142 -8.27 -22.43 -4.14
N GLY A 143 -8.79 -21.99 -3.00
CA GLY A 143 -8.00 -21.92 -1.76
C GLY A 143 -8.23 -20.66 -0.93
N GLY A 144 -7.42 -20.52 0.12
CA GLY A 144 -7.40 -19.34 0.99
C GLY A 144 -6.31 -18.36 0.55
N TRP A 145 -6.68 -17.10 0.31
CA TRP A 145 -5.76 -16.09 -0.24
C TRP A 145 -5.81 -14.80 0.57
N PHE A 146 -4.65 -14.37 1.05
CA PHE A 146 -4.55 -13.16 1.86
C PHE A 146 -4.43 -11.91 0.98
N PHE A 147 -5.13 -10.85 1.36
CA PHE A 147 -5.12 -9.55 0.70
C PHE A 147 -4.86 -8.47 1.74
N HIS A 148 -3.67 -7.86 1.70
CA HIS A 148 -3.22 -7.03 2.82
C HIS A 148 -2.32 -5.88 2.38
N CYS A 149 -2.15 -4.90 3.26
CA CYS A 149 -1.13 -3.89 3.07
C CYS A 149 0.27 -4.50 3.25
N HIS A 150 1.19 -4.16 2.36
CA HIS A 150 2.56 -4.66 2.32
C HIS A 150 3.54 -3.76 3.10
N LEU A 151 3.02 -2.91 3.97
CA LEU A 151 3.78 -2.24 5.02
C LEU A 151 3.61 -3.08 6.29
N GLU A 152 4.70 -3.69 6.74
CA GLU A 152 4.69 -4.69 7.83
C GLU A 152 4.05 -4.16 9.11
N VAL A 153 4.18 -2.86 9.37
CA VAL A 153 3.60 -2.18 10.54
C VAL A 153 2.07 -2.15 10.51
N HIS A 154 1.44 -2.16 9.33
CA HIS A 154 -0.03 -2.14 9.20
C HIS A 154 -0.67 -3.53 9.28
N LEU A 155 0.11 -4.58 9.02
CA LEU A 155 -0.38 -5.95 9.06
C LEU A 155 -0.89 -6.35 10.46
N PRO A 156 -0.14 -6.16 11.56
CA PRO A 156 -0.64 -6.47 12.91
C PRO A 156 -1.77 -5.54 13.37
N TRP A 157 -1.92 -4.36 12.77
CA TRP A 157 -3.06 -3.46 13.00
C TRP A 157 -4.33 -3.92 12.29
N GLY A 158 -4.24 -4.99 11.48
CA GLY A 158 -5.37 -5.62 10.81
C GLY A 158 -5.75 -4.97 9.48
N LEU A 159 -4.84 -4.25 8.82
CA LEU A 159 -5.07 -3.74 7.47
C LEU A 159 -4.93 -4.86 6.43
N GLY A 160 -5.87 -5.80 6.47
CA GLY A 160 -5.94 -6.94 5.57
C GLY A 160 -7.25 -7.71 5.69
N MET A 161 -7.50 -8.54 4.70
CA MET A 161 -8.62 -9.48 4.64
C MET A 161 -8.18 -10.74 3.91
N ALA A 162 -8.98 -11.81 3.96
CA ALA A 162 -8.70 -13.01 3.19
C ALA A 162 -9.91 -13.47 2.39
N PHE A 163 -9.62 -14.06 1.23
CA PHE A 163 -10.59 -14.67 0.34
C PHE A 163 -10.56 -16.18 0.49
N SER A 164 -11.72 -16.82 0.39
CA SER A 164 -11.85 -18.26 0.23
C SER A 164 -12.47 -18.53 -1.13
N VAL A 165 -11.66 -19.00 -2.08
CA VAL A 165 -12.13 -19.33 -3.42
C VAL A 165 -12.58 -20.79 -3.45
N GLU A 166 -13.84 -21.00 -3.83
CA GLU A 166 -14.44 -22.33 -3.94
C GLU A 166 -13.72 -23.20 -4.97
N ASN A 167 -13.88 -24.51 -4.87
CA ASN A 167 -13.39 -25.45 -5.87
C ASN A 167 -14.12 -25.23 -7.21
N GLY A 168 -13.39 -25.43 -8.31
CA GLY A 168 -13.99 -25.49 -9.64
C GLY A 168 -14.74 -26.80 -9.89
N GLY A 169 -15.40 -26.89 -11.05
CA GLY A 169 -15.86 -28.18 -11.55
C GLY A 169 -14.66 -29.12 -11.75
N THR A 170 -14.82 -30.39 -11.39
CA THR A 170 -13.85 -31.43 -11.73
C THR A 170 -13.76 -31.53 -13.27
N PRO A 171 -12.56 -31.74 -13.84
CA PRO A 171 -12.42 -32.12 -15.25
C PRO A 171 -13.25 -33.35 -15.62
#